data_AF-A0A3B9SJQ2-F1
#
_entry.id   AF-A0A3B9SJQ2-F1
#
_cell.length_a   1.000
_cell.length_b   1.000
_cell.length_c   1.000
_cell.angle_alpha   90.00
_cell.angle_beta   90.00
_cell.angle_gamma   90.00
#
_symmetry.space_group_name_H-M   'P 1'
#
loop_
_entity.id
_entity.type
_entity.pdbx_description
1 polymer ?
#
loop_
_entity_poly.entity_id
_entity_poly.type
_entity_poly.pdbx_seq_one_letter_code
_entity_poly.pdbx_strand_id
1 'polypeptide(L)'
;MKKIIALLTASMLALTACNAPATQTTSDRAATESNNVLKFYNWGEYIGEDVISRFEDEYNAKVICEYYDSNEMMYTKLQAGDKYDVLIPSDYMIERLLNEDMLQPINKDEIPNMSNLTDSVKNLSYDSDNTYSVPFFQGSVGIVYNKTKISPEEIKNQGWEILR
;
A
#
# COMPACT_ATOMS: atom_id res chain seq x y z
N MET A 1 -14.92 -63.51 -27.93
CA MET A 1 -13.80 -64.35 -27.44
C MET A 1 -13.92 -64.45 -25.92
N LYS A 2 -14.01 -65.69 -25.43
CA LYS A 2 -14.13 -66.10 -24.02
C LYS A 2 -12.83 -65.76 -23.26
N LYS A 3 -12.86 -65.40 -21.97
CA LYS A 3 -12.74 -66.24 -20.74
C LYS A 3 -13.04 -65.28 -19.54
N ILE A 4 -14.06 -65.45 -18.69
CA ILE A 4 -14.32 -66.38 -17.58
C ILE A 4 -13.24 -66.37 -16.46
N ILE A 5 -13.75 -66.34 -15.20
CA ILE A 5 -13.21 -66.75 -13.88
C ILE A 5 -12.78 -65.54 -13.02
N ALA A 6 -13.50 -65.03 -11.98
CA ALA A 6 -14.18 -65.58 -10.79
C ALA A 6 -13.25 -65.82 -9.57
N LEU A 7 -13.83 -65.67 -8.36
CA LEU A 7 -13.32 -65.84 -6.97
C LEU A 7 -12.86 -64.54 -6.28
N LEU A 8 -13.64 -63.85 -5.41
CA LEU A 8 -14.25 -64.21 -4.11
C LEU A 8 -13.25 -64.87 -3.13
N THR A 9 -12.90 -64.17 -2.05
CA THR A 9 -13.15 -64.60 -0.66
C THR A 9 -12.70 -63.53 0.35
N ALA A 10 -13.59 -63.28 1.31
CA ALA A 10 -13.37 -62.48 2.50
C ALA A 10 -12.56 -63.24 3.56
N SER A 11 -11.92 -62.54 4.50
CA SER A 11 -11.60 -63.04 5.85
C SER A 11 -11.16 -61.90 6.76
N MET A 12 -11.96 -61.62 7.78
CA MET A 12 -11.66 -60.82 8.97
C MET A 12 -10.50 -61.43 9.77
N LEU A 13 -9.72 -60.58 10.45
CA LEU A 13 -9.33 -60.86 11.84
C LEU A 13 -9.03 -59.56 12.58
N ALA A 14 -9.89 -59.26 13.55
CA ALA A 14 -9.71 -58.27 14.59
C ALA A 14 -8.88 -58.87 15.74
N LEU A 15 -8.05 -58.04 16.37
CA LEU A 15 -7.61 -58.14 17.77
C LEU A 15 -7.36 -56.68 18.22
N THR A 16 -8.27 -56.02 18.96
CA THR A 16 -8.29 -55.90 20.44
C THR A 16 -6.88 -55.79 21.06
N ALA A 17 -6.56 -54.91 22.00
CA ALA A 17 -7.21 -53.80 22.69
C ALA A 17 -6.10 -53.15 23.54
N CYS A 18 -6.17 -51.84 23.80
CA CYS A 18 -5.74 -51.29 25.10
C CYS A 18 -6.35 -49.90 25.30
N ASN A 19 -6.76 -49.69 26.53
CA ASN A 19 -7.77 -48.76 27.00
C ASN A 19 -7.09 -47.64 27.83
N ALA A 20 -7.70 -46.45 27.82
CA ALA A 20 -7.67 -45.37 28.81
C ALA A 20 -7.06 -44.00 28.39
N PRO A 21 -7.66 -42.89 28.87
CA PRO A 21 -7.75 -41.63 28.13
C PRO A 21 -6.80 -40.56 28.66
N ALA A 22 -6.12 -39.87 27.75
CA ALA A 22 -5.64 -38.52 27.99
C ALA A 22 -6.09 -37.69 26.81
N THR A 23 -7.29 -37.12 26.92
CA THR A 23 -7.79 -36.07 26.03
C THR A 23 -6.92 -34.84 26.27
N GLN A 24 -5.70 -34.85 25.74
CA GLN A 24 -5.01 -33.62 25.42
C GLN A 24 -5.74 -33.06 24.22
N THR A 25 -6.78 -32.28 24.48
CA THR A 25 -7.22 -31.26 23.55
C THR A 25 -6.05 -30.31 23.40
N THR A 26 -5.12 -30.65 22.50
CA THR A 26 -4.26 -29.66 21.87
C THR A 26 -5.23 -28.70 21.23
N SER A 27 -5.45 -27.59 21.92
CA SER A 27 -6.08 -26.43 21.36
C SER A 27 -5.15 -25.98 20.25
N ASP A 28 -5.33 -26.56 19.06
CA ASP A 28 -4.88 -26.02 17.80
C ASP A 28 -5.69 -24.73 17.60
N ARG A 29 -5.38 -23.71 18.40
CA ARG A 29 -5.44 -22.34 17.94
C ARG A 29 -4.32 -22.28 16.92
N ALA A 30 -4.60 -22.79 15.72
CA ALA A 30 -4.05 -22.21 14.52
C ALA A 30 -4.45 -20.74 14.60
N ALA A 31 -3.57 -19.93 15.20
CA ALA A 31 -3.56 -18.51 14.98
C ALA A 31 -3.56 -18.40 13.46
N THR A 32 -4.70 -17.97 12.94
CA THR A 32 -4.76 -17.45 11.59
C THR A 32 -3.92 -16.19 11.68
N GLU A 33 -2.61 -16.35 11.52
CA GLU A 33 -1.69 -15.26 11.20
C GLU A 33 -2.26 -14.67 9.93
N SER A 34 -3.15 -13.68 10.07
CA SER A 34 -3.54 -12.84 8.97
C SER A 34 -2.22 -12.26 8.47
N ASN A 35 -1.85 -12.59 7.24
CA ASN A 35 -0.72 -11.96 6.58
C ASN A 35 -1.06 -10.47 6.44
N ASN A 36 -0.80 -9.68 7.48
CA ASN A 36 -1.02 -8.25 7.58
C ASN A 36 0.05 -7.54 6.75
N VAL A 37 0.10 -7.85 5.46
CA VAL A 37 1.08 -7.28 4.53
C VAL A 37 0.44 -6.07 3.86
N LEU A 38 1.07 -4.91 4.00
CA LEU A 38 0.71 -3.67 3.33
C LEU A 38 1.74 -3.36 2.23
N LYS A 39 1.32 -3.29 0.97
CA LYS A 39 2.16 -2.83 -0.14
C LYS A 39 2.06 -1.32 -0.28
N PHE A 40 3.14 -0.63 0.05
CA PHE A 40 3.24 0.83 0.06
C PHE A 40 4.18 1.31 -1.06
N TYR A 41 3.71 2.21 -1.92
CA TYR A 41 4.51 2.75 -3.02
C TYR A 41 4.58 4.28 -2.94
N ASN A 42 5.77 4.80 -2.63
CA ASN A 42 5.99 6.20 -2.27
C ASN A 42 7.18 6.80 -3.04
N TRP A 43 7.34 8.12 -2.95
CA TRP A 43 8.56 8.80 -3.39
C TRP A 43 9.76 8.43 -2.50
N GLY A 44 10.95 8.44 -3.09
CA GLY A 44 12.20 8.35 -2.33
C GLY A 44 12.33 9.48 -1.31
N GLU A 45 12.87 9.18 -0.13
CA GLU A 45 13.16 10.15 0.95
C GLU A 45 11.93 10.93 1.49
N TYR A 46 10.71 10.44 1.23
CA TYR A 46 9.45 11.11 1.60
C TYR A 46 8.81 10.59 2.90
N ILE A 47 9.51 9.75 3.67
CA ILE A 47 9.03 9.20 4.92
C ILE A 47 10.17 9.12 5.93
N GLY A 48 9.87 9.35 7.21
CA GLY A 48 10.86 9.24 8.28
C GLY A 48 11.38 7.82 8.46
N GLU A 49 12.66 7.69 8.81
CA GLU A 49 13.38 6.41 8.88
C GLU A 49 12.73 5.37 9.82
N ASP A 50 12.05 5.82 10.88
CA ASP A 50 11.43 4.97 11.91
C ASP A 50 9.92 4.76 11.73
N VAL A 51 9.29 5.44 10.77
CA VAL A 51 7.82 5.42 10.65
C VAL A 51 7.31 4.03 10.28
N ILE A 52 7.97 3.37 9.33
CA ILE A 52 7.56 2.05 8.86
C ILE A 52 7.77 0.99 9.95
N SER A 53 8.92 0.97 10.61
CA SER A 53 9.20 -0.02 11.67
C SER A 53 8.24 0.15 12.85
N ARG A 54 7.97 1.39 13.26
CA ARG A 54 6.99 1.66 14.32
C ARG A 54 5.58 1.22 13.94
N PHE A 55 5.18 1.42 12.68
CA PHE A 55 3.90 0.93 12.18
C PHE A 55 3.83 -0.60 12.19
N GLU A 56 4.87 -1.29 11.70
CA GLU A 56 4.96 -2.75 11.74
C GLU A 56 4.84 -3.29 13.17
N ASP A 57 5.56 -2.68 14.13
CA ASP A 57 5.57 -3.05 15.55
C ASP A 57 4.21 -2.80 16.23
N GLU A 58 3.59 -1.64 15.97
CA GLU A 58 2.33 -1.24 16.60
C GLU A 58 1.15 -2.08 16.12
N TYR A 59 1.11 -2.42 14.83
CA TYR A 59 -0.04 -3.08 14.21
C TYR A 59 0.18 -4.58 13.94
N ASN A 60 1.33 -5.14 14.35
CA ASN A 60 1.75 -6.50 14.00
C ASN A 60 1.54 -6.75 12.50
N ALA A 61 2.16 -5.88 11.70
CA ALA A 61 2.03 -5.82 10.26
C ALA A 61 3.40 -5.90 9.59
N LYS A 62 3.39 -6.21 8.29
CA LYS A 62 4.55 -6.19 7.41
C LYS A 62 4.31 -5.14 6.34
N VAL A 63 5.20 -4.18 6.15
CA VAL A 63 5.09 -3.20 5.07
C VAL A 63 6.13 -3.50 4.00
N ILE A 64 5.67 -3.78 2.78
CA ILE A 64 6.52 -3.86 1.60
C ILE A 64 6.55 -2.47 0.99
N CYS A 65 7.63 -1.73 1.26
CA CYS A 65 7.86 -0.43 0.65
C CYS A 65 8.57 -0.57 -0.69
N GLU A 66 8.01 0.08 -1.70
CA GLU A 66 8.69 0.36 -2.96
C GLU A 66 8.79 1.88 -3.14
N TYR A 67 9.80 2.33 -3.88
CA TYR A 67 10.03 3.74 -4.13
C TYR A 67 10.08 4.07 -5.63
N TYR A 68 9.68 5.28 -5.98
CA TYR A 68 9.76 5.82 -7.34
C TYR A 68 10.21 7.27 -7.36
N ASP A 69 10.74 7.68 -8.52
CA ASP A 69 11.31 9.02 -8.72
C ASP A 69 10.47 9.88 -9.67
N SER A 70 9.40 9.34 -10.26
CA SER A 70 8.44 10.09 -11.07
C SER A 70 7.06 9.44 -11.08
N ASN A 71 6.02 10.26 -11.27
CA ASN A 71 4.66 9.73 -11.44
C ASN A 71 4.57 8.80 -12.66
N GLU A 72 5.33 9.06 -13.73
CA GLU A 72 5.33 8.25 -14.95
C GLU A 72 5.88 6.84 -14.71
N MET A 73 6.91 6.71 -13.86
CA MET A 73 7.44 5.41 -13.46
C MET A 73 6.40 4.64 -12.64
N MET A 74 5.79 5.30 -11.65
CA MET A 74 4.73 4.72 -10.84
C MET A 74 3.56 4.25 -11.73
N TYR A 75 3.09 5.11 -12.63
CA TYR A 75 1.99 4.82 -13.54
C TYR A 75 2.30 3.64 -14.47
N THR A 76 3.53 3.54 -14.98
CA THR A 76 3.95 2.43 -15.84
C THR A 76 3.85 1.07 -15.11
N LYS A 77 4.20 1.01 -13.82
CA LYS A 77 4.04 -0.22 -13.02
C LYS A 77 2.57 -0.59 -12.82
N LEU A 78 1.72 0.39 -12.50
CA LEU A 78 0.28 0.16 -12.39
C LEU A 78 -0.31 -0.38 -13.71
N GLN A 79 0.08 0.20 -14.85
CA GLN A 79 -0.34 -0.27 -16.17
C GLN A 79 0.19 -1.67 -16.52
N ALA A 80 1.35 -2.05 -15.98
CA ALA A 80 1.89 -3.41 -16.11
C ALA A 80 1.14 -4.44 -15.24
N GLY A 81 0.19 -4.00 -14.41
CA GLY A 81 -0.65 -4.86 -13.56
C GLY A 81 -0.16 -4.99 -12.12
N ASP A 82 0.86 -4.23 -11.71
CA ASP A 82 1.25 -4.17 -10.30
C ASP A 82 0.12 -3.54 -9.47
N LYS A 83 -0.06 -4.09 -8.27
CA LYS A 83 -1.07 -3.62 -7.30
C LYS A 83 -0.40 -3.19 -6.01
N TYR A 84 -0.89 -2.09 -5.44
CA TYR A 84 -0.44 -1.50 -4.20
C TYR A 84 -1.65 -1.11 -3.36
N ASP A 85 -1.52 -1.19 -2.04
CA ASP A 85 -2.59 -0.86 -1.12
C ASP A 85 -2.62 0.65 -0.85
N VAL A 86 -1.45 1.29 -0.81
CA VAL A 86 -1.29 2.73 -0.63
C VAL A 86 -0.29 3.28 -1.64
N LEU A 87 -0.70 4.35 -2.34
CA LEU A 87 0.06 5.09 -3.35
C LEU A 87 0.17 6.55 -2.92
N ILE A 88 1.30 7.21 -3.18
CA ILE A 88 1.50 8.66 -2.89
C ILE A 88 1.67 9.52 -4.16
N PRO A 89 0.75 9.46 -5.14
CA PRO A 89 0.86 10.22 -6.40
C PRO A 89 0.71 11.73 -6.18
N SER A 90 1.21 12.52 -7.13
CA SER A 90 0.89 13.97 -7.20
C SER A 90 -0.54 14.22 -7.68
N ASP A 91 -1.04 15.45 -7.50
CA ASP A 91 -2.40 15.89 -7.84
C ASP A 91 -2.83 15.57 -9.28
N TYR A 92 -2.01 15.89 -10.29
CA TYR A 92 -2.34 15.60 -11.69
C TYR A 92 -2.41 14.08 -11.96
N MET A 93 -1.62 13.31 -11.22
CA MET A 93 -1.62 11.86 -11.36
C MET A 93 -2.82 11.24 -10.64
N ILE A 94 -3.28 11.80 -9.52
CA ILE A 94 -4.56 11.44 -8.91
C ILE A 94 -5.70 11.66 -9.91
N GLU A 95 -5.79 12.85 -10.51
CA GLU A 95 -6.82 13.17 -11.50
C GLU A 95 -6.83 12.17 -12.66
N ARG A 96 -5.64 11.79 -13.16
CA ARG A 96 -5.52 10.77 -14.19
C ARG A 96 -6.02 9.40 -13.73
N LEU A 97 -5.58 8.92 -12.57
CA LEU A 97 -5.98 7.61 -12.04
C LEU A 97 -7.48 7.55 -11.74
N LEU A 98 -8.11 8.67 -11.36
CA LEU A 98 -9.56 8.80 -11.24
C LEU A 98 -10.26 8.62 -12.58
N ASN A 99 -9.79 9.33 -13.61
CA ASN A 99 -10.36 9.26 -14.96
C ASN A 99 -10.20 7.87 -15.61
N GLU A 100 -9.29 7.04 -15.09
CA GLU A 100 -9.03 5.68 -15.55
C GLU A 100 -9.64 4.60 -14.63
N ASP A 101 -10.47 4.98 -13.64
CA ASP A 101 -11.11 4.08 -12.67
C ASP A 101 -10.11 3.19 -11.89
N MET A 102 -8.92 3.73 -11.60
CA MET A 102 -7.82 2.99 -10.95
C MET A 102 -7.75 3.21 -9.44
N LEU A 103 -8.60 4.07 -8.86
CA LEU A 103 -8.64 4.36 -7.43
C LEU A 103 -9.94 3.88 -6.80
N GLN A 104 -9.81 3.30 -5.60
CA GLN A 104 -10.97 2.99 -4.76
C GLN A 104 -11.35 4.20 -3.89
N PRO A 105 -12.65 4.44 -3.63
CA PRO A 105 -13.05 5.46 -2.68
C PRO A 105 -12.59 5.09 -1.27
N ILE A 106 -12.19 6.10 -0.51
CA ILE A 106 -11.72 5.96 0.86
C ILE A 106 -12.92 5.96 1.81
N ASN A 107 -12.95 4.99 2.74
CA ASN A 107 -13.88 5.02 3.85
C ASN A 107 -13.40 6.06 4.89
N LYS A 108 -14.02 7.24 4.88
CA LYS A 108 -13.63 8.37 5.76
C LYS A 108 -13.88 8.09 7.24
N ASP A 109 -14.80 7.19 7.57
CA ASP A 109 -15.07 6.80 8.96
C ASP A 109 -13.88 6.05 9.59
N GLU A 110 -13.03 5.43 8.77
CA GLU A 110 -11.80 4.74 9.19
C GLU A 110 -10.58 5.68 9.25
N ILE A 111 -10.72 6.94 8.85
CA ILE A 111 -9.64 7.94 8.87
C ILE A 111 -10.08 9.16 9.69
N PRO A 112 -10.28 9.01 11.01
CA PRO A 112 -10.74 10.11 11.87
C PRO A 112 -9.76 11.29 11.86
N ASN A 113 -8.47 11.03 11.60
CA ASN A 113 -7.42 12.05 11.52
C ASN A 113 -7.56 13.00 10.32
N MET A 114 -8.46 12.77 9.37
CA MET A 114 -8.79 13.77 8.33
C MET A 114 -9.26 15.09 8.93
N SER A 115 -9.78 15.09 10.17
CA SER A 115 -10.11 16.31 10.91
C SER A 115 -8.91 17.24 11.13
N ASN A 116 -7.68 16.70 11.10
CA ASN A 116 -6.46 17.45 11.35
C ASN A 116 -5.91 18.18 10.11
N LEU A 117 -6.49 17.95 8.94
CA LEU A 117 -6.07 18.60 7.70
C LEU A 117 -6.36 20.11 7.77
N THR A 118 -5.46 20.92 7.22
CA THR A 118 -5.70 22.35 7.00
C THR A 118 -6.67 22.56 5.85
N ASP A 119 -7.44 23.65 5.88
CA ASP A 119 -8.45 23.90 4.84
C ASP A 119 -7.82 24.16 3.45
N SER A 120 -6.55 24.55 3.40
CA SER A 120 -5.81 24.80 2.16
C SER A 120 -5.54 23.53 1.32
N VAL A 121 -5.67 22.34 1.90
CA VAL A 121 -5.42 21.05 1.22
C VAL A 121 -6.67 20.21 1.05
N LYS A 122 -7.83 20.70 1.52
CA LYS A 122 -9.12 20.02 1.38
C LYS A 122 -9.81 20.45 0.10
N ASN A 123 -10.65 19.58 -0.43
CA ASN A 123 -11.60 19.90 -1.50
C ASN A 123 -10.95 20.55 -2.73
N LEU A 124 -9.73 20.12 -3.07
CA LEU A 124 -9.00 20.62 -4.23
C LEU A 124 -9.65 20.09 -5.51
N SER A 125 -9.43 20.78 -6.64
CA SER A 125 -10.18 20.54 -7.89
C SER A 125 -10.07 19.12 -8.44
N TYR A 126 -9.00 18.40 -8.14
CA TYR A 126 -8.77 17.03 -8.59
C TYR A 126 -9.57 15.98 -7.78
N ASP A 127 -10.01 16.31 -6.56
CA ASP A 127 -10.81 15.44 -5.69
C ASP A 127 -11.58 16.32 -4.69
N SER A 128 -12.64 16.97 -5.18
CA SER A 128 -13.31 18.07 -4.50
C SER A 128 -14.01 17.71 -3.18
N ASP A 129 -14.21 16.42 -2.93
CA ASP A 129 -14.78 15.93 -1.67
C ASP A 129 -13.75 15.12 -0.86
N ASN A 130 -12.48 15.03 -1.30
CA ASN A 130 -11.48 14.10 -0.76
C ASN A 130 -12.00 12.65 -0.69
N THR A 131 -12.75 12.22 -1.71
CA THR A 131 -13.36 10.89 -1.75
C THR A 131 -12.34 9.80 -2.03
N TYR A 132 -11.26 10.13 -2.72
CA TYR A 132 -10.25 9.16 -3.19
C TYR A 132 -8.85 9.44 -2.66
N SER A 133 -8.62 10.61 -2.05
CA SER A 133 -7.29 11.04 -1.63
C SER A 133 -7.28 11.74 -0.28
N VAL A 134 -6.22 11.46 0.49
CA VAL A 134 -5.86 12.17 1.72
C VAL A 134 -4.55 12.91 1.48
N PRO A 135 -4.49 14.24 1.67
CA PRO A 135 -3.25 15.00 1.50
C PRO A 135 -2.13 14.52 2.43
N PHE A 136 -0.95 14.26 1.87
CA PHE A 136 0.25 13.86 2.63
C PHE A 136 1.21 15.04 2.85
N PHE A 137 1.78 15.57 1.75
CA PHE A 137 2.55 16.82 1.75
C PHE A 137 2.05 17.75 0.65
N GLN A 138 2.16 19.05 0.89
CA GLN A 138 1.95 20.10 -0.10
C GLN A 138 3.20 20.98 -0.17
N GLY A 139 3.57 21.39 -1.37
CA GLY A 139 4.71 22.29 -1.59
C GLY A 139 4.48 23.21 -2.77
N SER A 140 5.51 23.99 -3.10
CA SER A 140 5.55 24.82 -4.30
C SER A 140 6.86 24.58 -5.03
N VAL A 141 6.81 24.60 -6.36
CA VAL A 141 8.03 24.56 -7.19
C VAL A 141 8.64 25.96 -7.18
N GLY A 142 9.95 26.02 -6.91
CA GLY A 142 10.67 27.29 -6.81
C GLY A 142 12.13 27.16 -7.21
N ILE A 143 12.82 28.30 -7.23
CA ILE A 143 14.24 28.38 -7.57
C ILE A 143 15.05 28.41 -6.28
N VAL A 144 15.87 27.38 -6.06
CA VAL A 144 16.89 27.37 -5.01
C VAL A 144 18.22 27.83 -5.61
N TYR A 145 18.84 28.87 -5.06
CA TYR A 145 20.05 29.47 -5.61
C TYR A 145 21.07 29.84 -4.53
N ASN A 146 22.34 29.89 -4.93
CA ASN A 146 23.42 30.32 -4.04
C ASN A 146 23.51 31.85 -4.01
N LYS A 147 23.18 32.44 -2.86
CA LYS A 147 23.19 33.89 -2.63
C LYS A 147 24.58 34.54 -2.76
N THR A 148 25.67 33.77 -2.74
CA THR A 148 27.03 34.29 -2.98
C THR A 148 27.37 34.40 -4.47
N LYS A 149 26.57 33.77 -5.34
CA LYS A 149 26.77 33.78 -6.80
C LYS A 149 25.74 34.62 -7.53
N ILE A 150 24.51 34.66 -7.05
CA ILE A 150 23.39 35.39 -7.67
C ILE A 150 22.73 36.27 -6.60
N SER A 151 22.48 37.54 -6.93
CA SER A 151 21.83 38.46 -5.99
C SER A 151 20.32 38.20 -5.89
N PRO A 152 19.67 38.45 -4.73
CA PRO A 152 18.21 38.36 -4.63
C PRO A 152 17.45 39.28 -5.60
N GLU A 153 18.02 40.44 -5.92
CA GLU A 153 17.43 41.39 -6.86
C GLU A 153 17.43 40.84 -8.29
N GLU A 154 18.51 40.16 -8.67
CA GLU A 154 18.62 39.48 -9.96
C GLU A 154 17.57 38.37 -10.12
N ILE A 155 17.41 37.51 -9.11
CA ILE A 155 16.36 36.48 -9.08
C ILE A 155 14.96 37.11 -9.18
N LYS A 156 14.72 38.19 -8.43
CA LYS A 156 13.43 38.88 -8.44
C LYS A 156 13.11 39.52 -9.80
N ASN A 157 14.12 40.08 -10.47
CA ASN A 157 13.95 40.77 -11.73
C ASN A 157 13.81 39.81 -12.92
N GLN A 158 14.56 38.70 -12.93
CA GLN A 158 14.55 37.73 -14.02
C GLN A 158 13.50 36.62 -13.84
N GLY A 159 13.14 36.28 -12.60
CA GLY A 159 12.22 35.19 -12.32
C GLY A 159 12.70 33.87 -12.94
N TRP A 160 11.81 33.18 -13.67
CA TRP A 160 12.13 31.91 -14.33
C TRP A 160 13.07 32.06 -15.54
N GLU A 161 13.23 33.25 -16.10
CA GLU A 161 14.11 33.48 -17.25
C GLU A 161 15.60 33.29 -16.90
N ILE A 162 15.96 33.30 -15.62
CA ILE A 162 17.33 33.06 -15.16
C ILE A 162 17.84 31.64 -15.48
N LEU A 163 16.95 30.72 -15.84
CA LEU A 163 17.28 29.33 -16.21
C LEU A 163 17.43 29.12 -17.73
N ARG A 164 17.18 30.16 -18.55
CA ARG A 164 17.36 30.12 -20.01
C ARG A 164 18.73 30.65 -20.42
#